data_AF-A0A0F9E425-F1
#
_entry.id   AF-A0A0F9E425-F1
#
_cell.length_a   1.000
_cell.length_b   1.000
_cell.length_c   1.000
_cell.angle_alpha   90.00
_cell.angle_beta   90.00
_cell.angle_gamma   90.00
#
_symmetry.space_group_name_H-M   'P 1'
#
loop_
_entity.id
_entity.type
_entity.pdbx_description
1 polymer ?
#
loop_
_entity_poly.entity_id
_entity_poly.type
_entity_poly.pdbx_seq_one_letter_code
_entity_poly.pdbx_strand_id
1 'polypeptide(L)'
;MKAYLGRHTPKDGTSIAPTGLVHTAWENLFTNPPPYVALDIETPSLANRRVMGVGIATPQNDNFYFDFTDPGMPWHLFMPSQTRKIWHNATFDLSLEALGKFGADKDNIEDTAIIARMLNMDVQLSTAALNTNARTQSVSDLFAEYKVKSMEDLPWRIVAHKCINDARVTMQFYEKYKNTVNKENYEVERKITSMLLYMSHRGIALDQELLVDIVDEMQERVKFFDAALDFNYRSVPQTRLALLKAGLIPRTKYSKKTGLRSFDTGKAALEEFDHTLPKAIIESRRYSKLHST
;
A
#
# COMPACT_ATOMS: atom_id res chain seq x y z
N MET A 1 -18.00 16.45 14.40
CA MET A 1 -16.67 15.82 14.58
C MET A 1 -15.80 16.81 15.32
N LYS A 2 -15.18 16.42 16.44
CA LYS A 2 -14.19 17.27 17.12
C LYS A 2 -12.83 16.94 16.51
N ALA A 3 -12.19 17.93 15.88
CA ALA A 3 -10.91 17.76 15.20
C ALA A 3 -9.91 18.79 15.74
N TYR A 4 -8.71 18.32 16.08
CA TYR A 4 -7.64 19.13 16.65
C TYR A 4 -6.41 19.01 15.75
N LEU A 5 -5.89 20.15 15.28
CA LEU A 5 -4.75 20.19 14.37
C LEU A 5 -3.50 20.60 15.16
N GLY A 6 -2.65 19.62 15.45
CA GLY A 6 -1.30 19.76 15.98
C GLY A 6 -0.37 20.34 14.93
N ARG A 7 -0.41 21.66 14.82
CA ARG A 7 0.65 22.44 14.19
C ARG A 7 0.89 23.66 15.05
N HIS A 8 1.87 23.57 15.96
CA HIS A 8 2.14 24.64 16.93
C HIS A 8 2.50 25.98 16.27
N THR A 9 2.91 25.95 14.99
CA THR A 9 3.06 27.13 14.13
C THR A 9 2.83 26.73 12.67
N PRO A 10 1.70 27.10 12.03
CA PRO A 10 1.57 26.88 10.60
C PRO A 10 2.50 27.80 9.81
N LYS A 11 3.03 27.33 8.67
CA LYS A 11 3.87 28.12 7.75
C LYS A 11 3.20 29.40 7.24
N ASP A 12 1.88 29.49 7.36
CA ASP A 12 1.05 30.63 6.96
C ASP A 12 0.87 31.69 8.08
N GLY A 13 1.44 31.48 9.27
CA GLY A 13 1.37 32.43 10.39
C GLY A 13 0.02 32.46 11.12
N THR A 14 -0.94 31.59 10.78
CA THR A 14 -2.26 31.55 11.43
C THR A 14 -2.24 30.76 12.75
N SER A 15 -1.88 31.42 13.85
CA SER A 15 -2.09 30.85 15.20
C SER A 15 -3.59 30.77 15.50
N ILE A 16 -4.12 29.57 15.71
CA ILE A 16 -5.45 29.38 16.32
C ILE A 16 -5.19 29.07 17.79
N ALA A 17 -5.49 30.02 18.68
CA ALA A 17 -5.43 29.77 20.12
C ALA A 17 -6.38 28.60 20.48
N PRO A 18 -5.93 27.57 21.19
CA PRO A 18 -6.80 26.47 21.60
C PRO A 18 -7.93 27.00 22.51
N THR A 19 -9.18 26.68 22.21
CA THR A 19 -10.28 26.92 23.17
C THR A 19 -10.12 25.99 24.38
N GLY A 20 -10.69 26.33 25.55
CA GLY A 20 -10.50 25.53 26.77
C GLY A 20 -10.83 24.03 26.63
N LEU A 21 -11.81 23.68 25.80
CA LEU A 21 -12.15 22.28 25.47
C LEU A 21 -11.07 21.56 24.67
N VAL A 22 -10.35 22.27 23.79
CA VAL A 22 -9.23 21.73 23.02
C VAL A 22 -8.08 21.39 23.95
N HIS A 23 -7.81 22.25 24.93
CA HIS A 23 -6.76 22.03 25.91
C HIS A 23 -7.00 20.76 26.73
N THR A 24 -8.22 20.55 27.24
CA THR A 24 -8.54 19.37 28.04
C THR A 24 -8.47 18.06 27.23
N ALA A 25 -8.98 18.04 26.00
CA ALA A 25 -8.90 16.84 25.15
C ALA A 25 -7.45 16.49 24.80
N TRP A 26 -6.65 17.52 24.52
CA TRP A 26 -5.22 17.40 24.28
C TRP A 26 -4.50 16.87 25.52
N GLU A 27 -4.62 17.52 26.68
CA GLU A 27 -4.00 17.06 27.93
C GLU A 27 -4.38 15.63 28.29
N ASN A 28 -5.66 15.26 28.13
CA ASN A 28 -6.12 13.90 28.39
C ASN A 28 -5.43 12.88 27.48
N LEU A 29 -5.22 13.20 26.20
CA LEU A 29 -4.54 12.31 25.26
C LEU A 29 -3.11 11.96 25.73
N PHE A 30 -2.39 12.89 26.36
CA PHE A 30 -1.02 12.68 26.83
C PHE A 30 -0.92 12.14 28.25
N THR A 31 -1.83 12.57 29.14
CA THR A 31 -1.74 12.26 30.58
C THR A 31 -2.54 11.03 30.97
N ASN A 32 -3.64 10.76 30.27
CA ASN A 32 -4.54 9.64 30.54
C ASN A 32 -5.11 9.08 29.23
N PRO A 33 -4.23 8.50 28.37
CA PRO A 33 -4.66 8.02 27.06
C PRO A 33 -5.72 6.91 27.22
N PRO A 34 -6.69 6.83 26.29
CA PRO A 34 -7.66 5.74 26.30
C PRO A 34 -6.95 4.37 26.14
N PRO A 35 -7.61 3.26 26.51
CA PRO A 35 -7.03 1.92 26.40
C PRO A 35 -6.70 1.52 24.96
N TYR A 36 -7.34 2.17 23.98
CA TYR A 36 -7.03 2.01 22.57
C TYR A 36 -7.27 3.32 21.80
N VAL A 37 -6.49 3.52 20.75
CA VAL A 37 -6.62 4.61 19.79
C VAL A 37 -6.54 4.05 18.37
N ALA A 38 -7.24 4.67 17.43
CA ALA A 38 -7.09 4.37 16.01
C ALA A 38 -6.12 5.35 15.38
N LEU A 39 -5.26 4.83 14.52
CA LEU A 39 -4.15 5.55 13.93
C LEU A 39 -4.17 5.39 12.41
N ASP A 40 -3.68 6.42 11.74
CA ASP A 40 -3.48 6.46 10.29
C ASP A 40 -2.29 7.37 9.99
N ILE A 41 -1.48 7.05 8.98
CA ILE A 41 -0.43 7.94 8.51
C ILE A 41 -0.67 8.40 7.08
N GLU A 42 -0.20 9.61 6.78
CA GLU A 42 -0.14 10.07 5.40
C GLU A 42 1.28 10.03 4.86
N THR A 43 1.40 9.63 3.59
CA THR A 43 2.66 9.54 2.86
C THR A 43 2.52 10.15 1.47
N PRO A 44 3.60 10.65 0.84
CA PRO A 44 3.54 11.23 -0.49
C PRO A 44 2.93 10.29 -1.55
N SER A 45 3.24 8.99 -1.46
CA SER A 45 2.74 7.95 -2.35
C SER A 45 3.02 6.55 -1.79
N LEU A 46 2.48 5.51 -2.43
CA LEU A 46 2.77 4.11 -2.07
C LEU A 46 4.26 3.73 -2.19
N ALA A 47 4.99 4.38 -3.10
CA ALA A 47 6.43 4.14 -3.32
C ALA A 47 7.30 4.96 -2.37
N ASN A 48 6.91 6.21 -2.09
CA ASN A 48 7.58 7.07 -1.12
C ASN A 48 6.79 7.08 0.19
N ARG A 49 7.17 6.18 1.11
CA ARG A 49 6.51 5.99 2.41
C ARG A 49 7.01 6.91 3.53
N ARG A 50 7.64 8.04 3.18
CA ARG A 50 8.04 9.05 4.16
C ARG A 50 6.79 9.58 4.86
N VAL A 51 6.73 9.50 6.18
CA VAL A 51 5.60 9.97 6.97
C VAL A 51 5.50 11.50 6.90
N MET A 52 4.32 12.01 6.51
CA MET A 52 4.01 13.45 6.47
C MET A 52 3.31 13.91 7.74
N GLY A 53 2.43 13.07 8.27
CA GLY A 53 1.71 13.33 9.50
C GLY A 53 0.89 12.12 9.92
N VAL A 54 0.28 12.25 11.08
CA VAL A 54 -0.38 11.14 11.75
C VAL A 54 -1.73 11.58 12.29
N GLY A 55 -2.75 10.81 11.96
CA GLY A 55 -4.11 10.94 12.43
C GLY A 55 -4.34 10.03 13.62
N ILE A 56 -5.01 10.54 14.64
CA ILE A 56 -5.35 9.81 15.86
C ILE A 56 -6.84 9.99 16.10
N ALA A 57 -7.58 8.91 16.31
CA ALA A 57 -8.95 8.95 16.74
C ALA A 57 -9.13 8.18 18.05
N THR A 58 -9.90 8.75 18.96
CA THR A 58 -10.22 8.16 20.27
C THR A 58 -11.64 7.60 20.28
N PRO A 59 -11.96 6.68 21.21
CA PRO A 59 -13.33 6.17 21.38
C PRO A 59 -14.34 7.27 21.73
N GLN A 60 -13.88 8.35 22.35
CA GLN A 60 -14.68 9.53 22.71
C GLN A 60 -14.97 10.45 21.52
N ASN A 61 -14.56 10.07 20.30
CA ASN A 61 -14.72 10.83 19.06
C ASN A 61 -13.95 12.16 19.05
N ASP A 62 -12.89 12.26 19.87
CA ASP A 62 -11.84 13.26 19.74
C ASP A 62 -10.82 12.78 18.71
N ASN A 63 -10.51 13.64 17.73
CA ASN A 63 -9.65 13.27 16.61
C ASN A 63 -8.55 14.33 16.42
N PHE A 64 -7.31 13.89 16.23
CA PHE A 64 -6.13 14.73 16.24
C PHE A 64 -5.33 14.47 14.97
N TYR A 65 -4.72 15.51 14.41
CA TYR A 65 -3.64 15.38 13.43
C TYR A 65 -2.39 15.97 14.00
N PHE A 66 -1.27 15.32 13.78
CA PHE A 66 0.05 15.87 14.07
C PHE A 66 0.89 15.85 12.81
N ASP A 67 1.49 16.98 12.46
CA ASP A 67 2.57 16.99 11.47
C ASP A 67 3.71 16.11 12.01
N PHE A 68 4.31 15.29 11.16
CA PHE A 68 5.34 14.34 11.61
C PHE A 68 6.60 15.05 12.16
N THR A 69 6.79 16.32 11.80
CA THR A 69 7.87 17.16 12.31
C THR A 69 7.52 17.92 13.59
N ASP A 70 6.29 17.78 14.11
CA ASP A 70 5.86 18.49 15.32
C ASP A 70 6.62 17.95 16.56
N PRO A 71 7.35 18.81 17.30
CA PRO A 71 8.03 18.39 18.53
C PRO A 71 7.08 17.84 19.60
N GLY A 72 5.80 18.22 19.56
CA GLY A 72 4.75 17.76 20.47
C GLY A 72 4.12 16.42 20.07
N MET A 73 4.66 15.69 19.10
CA MET A 73 4.17 14.37 18.68
C MET A 73 3.99 13.43 19.89
N PRO A 74 2.81 12.79 20.05
CA PRO A 74 2.55 11.87 21.16
C PRO A 74 3.20 10.50 20.94
N TRP A 75 4.54 10.46 20.88
CA TRP A 75 5.32 9.25 20.57
C TRP A 75 4.92 8.01 21.38
N HIS A 76 4.57 8.21 22.65
CA HIS A 76 4.10 7.15 23.55
C HIS A 76 2.85 6.39 23.08
N LEU A 77 2.05 6.97 22.16
CA LEU A 77 0.88 6.31 21.55
C LEU A 77 1.25 5.39 20.39
N PHE A 78 2.44 5.55 19.81
CA PHE A 78 2.92 4.74 18.67
C PHE A 78 3.91 3.68 19.12
N MET A 79 4.72 4.01 20.14
CA MET A 79 5.72 3.13 20.72
C MET A 79 5.08 2.03 21.58
N PRO A 80 5.83 0.96 21.93
CA PRO A 80 5.40 -0.04 22.89
C PRO A 80 4.83 0.60 24.17
N SER A 81 3.54 0.40 24.41
CA SER A 81 2.79 1.02 25.50
C SER A 81 1.54 0.21 25.83
N GLN A 82 0.85 0.54 26.93
CA GLN A 82 -0.39 -0.14 27.32
C GLN A 82 -1.56 0.18 26.39
N THR A 83 -1.54 1.35 25.74
CA THR A 83 -2.55 1.73 24.76
C THR A 83 -2.41 0.88 23.49
N ARG A 84 -3.49 0.18 23.14
CA ARG A 84 -3.62 -0.65 21.93
C ARG A 84 -3.81 0.25 20.70
N LYS A 85 -3.12 -0.06 19.60
CA LYS A 85 -3.15 0.73 18.37
C LYS A 85 -4.02 0.06 17.32
N ILE A 86 -5.07 0.72 16.86
CA ILE A 86 -5.97 0.20 15.84
C ILE A 86 -5.60 0.81 14.51
N TRP A 87 -5.28 -0.04 13.54
CA TRP A 87 -4.95 0.37 12.19
C TRP A 87 -6.00 -0.14 11.21
N HIS A 88 -5.91 0.36 9.99
CA HIS A 88 -6.54 -0.26 8.84
C HIS A 88 -5.45 -0.61 7.83
N ASN A 89 -5.13 -1.89 7.69
CA ASN A 89 -3.98 -2.39 6.94
C ASN A 89 -2.64 -1.98 7.57
N ALA A 90 -2.43 -2.38 8.83
CA ALA A 90 -1.29 -2.02 9.68
C ALA A 90 0.09 -2.26 9.02
N THR A 91 0.17 -3.22 8.10
CA THR A 91 1.42 -3.56 7.39
C THR A 91 2.02 -2.38 6.63
N PHE A 92 1.19 -1.47 6.12
CA PHE A 92 1.66 -0.28 5.41
C PHE A 92 2.28 0.73 6.38
N ASP A 93 1.52 1.13 7.40
CA ASP A 93 1.91 2.15 8.38
C ASP A 93 3.15 1.72 9.19
N LEU A 94 3.20 0.45 9.58
CA LEU A 94 4.25 -0.14 10.41
C LEU A 94 5.42 -0.71 9.60
N SER A 95 5.41 -0.56 8.27
CA SER A 95 6.54 -0.94 7.41
C SER A 95 7.83 -0.22 7.82
N LEU A 96 8.98 -0.82 7.48
CA LEU A 96 10.28 -0.28 7.88
C LEU A 96 10.47 1.14 7.30
N GLU A 97 9.99 1.38 6.09
CA GLU A 97 10.11 2.65 5.39
C GLU A 97 9.27 3.77 6.04
N ALA A 98 8.22 3.41 6.77
CA ALA A 98 7.25 4.29 7.42
C ALA A 98 7.51 4.44 8.93
N LEU A 99 6.57 4.05 9.81
CA LEU A 99 6.73 4.16 11.26
C LEU A 99 7.64 3.07 11.86
N GLY A 100 7.85 1.97 11.14
CA GLY A 100 8.63 0.83 11.61
C GLY A 100 10.06 1.17 12.01
N LYS A 101 10.75 2.01 11.23
CA LYS A 101 12.12 2.49 11.53
C LYS A 101 12.21 3.34 12.80
N PHE A 102 11.10 3.90 13.29
CA PHE A 102 11.08 4.71 14.51
C PHE A 102 10.74 3.88 15.75
N GLY A 103 10.60 2.56 15.62
CA GLY A 103 10.32 1.66 16.74
C GLY A 103 8.83 1.57 17.10
N ALA A 104 7.93 1.93 16.18
CA ALA A 104 6.50 1.76 16.39
C ALA A 104 6.15 0.30 16.76
N ASP A 105 5.17 0.20 17.65
CA ASP A 105 4.69 -1.04 18.22
C ASP A 105 4.03 -1.92 17.16
N LYS A 106 4.56 -3.13 16.98
CA LYS A 106 4.07 -4.12 16.01
C LYS A 106 3.21 -5.19 16.66
N ASP A 107 3.22 -5.30 17.99
CA ASP A 107 2.65 -6.44 18.73
C ASP A 107 1.35 -6.06 19.45
N ASN A 108 1.27 -4.82 19.97
CA ASN A 108 0.08 -4.29 20.64
C ASN A 108 -0.86 -3.58 19.66
N ILE A 109 -1.20 -4.26 18.56
CA ILE A 109 -2.00 -3.70 17.47
C ILE A 109 -3.32 -4.44 17.27
N GLU A 110 -4.29 -3.76 16.66
CA GLU A 110 -5.50 -4.28 16.02
C GLU A 110 -5.49 -3.87 14.55
N ASP A 111 -6.10 -4.68 13.67
CA ASP A 111 -6.19 -4.35 12.25
C ASP A 111 -7.59 -4.62 11.69
N THR A 112 -8.29 -3.53 11.36
CA THR A 112 -9.65 -3.58 10.82
C THR A 112 -9.72 -4.19 9.42
N ALA A 113 -8.61 -4.24 8.67
CA ALA A 113 -8.55 -4.94 7.39
C ALA A 113 -8.62 -6.47 7.57
N ILE A 114 -8.17 -7.01 8.70
CA ILE A 114 -8.36 -8.43 9.05
C ILE A 114 -9.85 -8.67 9.35
N ILE A 115 -10.46 -7.81 10.17
CA ILE A 115 -11.89 -7.87 10.48
C ILE A 115 -12.74 -7.86 9.20
N ALA A 116 -12.45 -6.94 8.27
CA ALA A 116 -13.15 -6.86 6.99
C ALA A 116 -13.07 -8.17 6.19
N ARG A 117 -11.88 -8.78 6.08
CA ARG A 117 -11.68 -10.07 5.40
C ARG A 117 -12.47 -11.20 6.07
N MET A 118 -12.43 -11.29 7.39
CA MET A 118 -13.15 -12.33 8.14
C MET A 118 -14.67 -12.25 7.98
N LEU A 119 -15.18 -11.04 7.71
CA LEU A 119 -16.60 -10.80 7.46
C LEU A 119 -16.97 -10.85 5.96
N ASN A 120 -16.05 -11.26 5.08
CA ASN A 120 -16.21 -11.24 3.63
C ASN A 120 -16.63 -9.86 3.08
N MET A 121 -16.14 -8.79 3.69
CA MET A 121 -16.33 -7.42 3.24
C MET A 121 -15.18 -6.99 2.33
N ASP A 122 -15.42 -5.94 1.55
CA ASP A 122 -14.34 -5.26 0.84
C ASP A 122 -13.31 -4.73 1.85
N VAL A 123 -12.03 -4.84 1.52
CA VAL A 123 -10.93 -4.47 2.42
C VAL A 123 -10.64 -2.99 2.33
N GLN A 124 -10.94 -2.31 1.22
CA GLN A 124 -10.69 -0.89 1.07
C GLN A 124 -11.55 -0.11 2.08
N LEU A 125 -10.94 0.69 2.95
CA LEU A 125 -11.63 1.43 4.02
C LEU A 125 -12.86 2.19 3.54
N SER A 126 -12.78 2.90 2.42
CA SER A 126 -13.89 3.67 1.84
C SER A 126 -15.11 2.80 1.53
N THR A 127 -14.90 1.57 1.08
CA THR A 127 -15.96 0.62 0.74
C THR A 127 -16.43 -0.13 1.98
N ALA A 128 -15.51 -0.61 2.82
CA ALA A 128 -15.82 -1.28 4.08
C ALA A 128 -16.68 -0.39 4.99
N ALA A 129 -16.34 0.90 5.07
CA ALA A 129 -17.01 1.90 5.87
C ALA A 129 -18.46 2.17 5.43
N LEU A 130 -18.88 1.82 4.22
CA LEU A 130 -20.29 1.92 3.79
C LEU A 130 -21.22 1.09 4.68
N ASN A 131 -20.68 0.05 5.33
CA ASN A 131 -21.41 -0.73 6.30
C ASN A 131 -21.47 -0.07 7.68
N THR A 132 -20.95 1.14 7.85
CA THR A 132 -20.95 1.93 9.09
C THR A 132 -21.69 3.26 8.88
N ASN A 133 -21.82 4.06 9.94
CA ASN A 133 -22.31 5.44 9.82
C ASN A 133 -21.19 6.43 9.42
N ALA A 134 -20.02 5.91 9.04
CA ALA A 134 -18.83 6.66 8.69
C ALA A 134 -18.62 6.63 7.18
N ARG A 135 -18.03 7.70 6.63
CA ARG A 135 -17.58 7.74 5.25
C ARG A 135 -16.16 8.27 5.17
N THR A 136 -15.39 7.71 4.25
CA THR A 136 -14.13 8.28 3.77
C THR A 136 -14.04 8.16 2.26
N GLN A 137 -13.08 8.85 1.67
CA GLN A 137 -12.82 8.93 0.24
C GLN A 137 -11.54 8.16 -0.09
N SER A 138 -11.46 7.58 -1.29
CA SER A 138 -10.19 6.99 -1.74
C SER A 138 -9.17 8.09 -2.07
N VAL A 139 -7.87 7.80 -1.94
CA VAL A 139 -6.81 8.74 -2.33
C VAL A 139 -6.89 9.06 -3.84
N SER A 140 -7.28 8.07 -4.66
CA SER A 140 -7.47 8.26 -6.11
C SER A 140 -8.56 9.29 -6.42
N ASP A 141 -9.70 9.23 -5.72
CA ASP A 141 -10.78 10.20 -5.90
C ASP A 141 -10.34 11.60 -5.44
N LEU A 142 -9.60 11.66 -4.32
CA LEU A 142 -9.05 12.92 -3.80
C LEU A 142 -8.07 13.56 -4.80
N PHE A 143 -7.18 12.76 -5.39
CA PHE A 143 -6.26 13.22 -6.43
C PHE A 143 -6.98 13.71 -7.68
N ALA A 144 -8.06 13.04 -8.08
CA ALA A 144 -8.88 13.47 -9.21
C ALA A 144 -9.59 14.80 -8.93
N GLU A 145 -10.13 14.97 -7.72
CA GLU A 145 -10.82 16.19 -7.28
C GLU A 145 -9.89 17.41 -7.29
N TYR A 146 -8.69 17.27 -6.73
CA TYR A 146 -7.71 18.35 -6.64
C TYR A 146 -6.78 18.44 -7.86
N LYS A 147 -6.91 17.53 -8.82
CA LYS A 147 -6.09 17.42 -10.05
C LYS A 147 -4.59 17.32 -9.76
N VAL A 148 -4.23 16.53 -8.76
CA VAL A 148 -2.84 16.28 -8.33
C VAL A 148 -2.44 14.83 -8.54
N LYS A 149 -1.15 14.50 -8.34
CA LYS A 149 -0.63 13.12 -8.46
C LYS A 149 -0.02 12.59 -7.16
N SER A 150 0.22 13.45 -6.18
CA SER A 150 0.82 13.10 -4.89
C SER A 150 0.13 13.82 -3.74
N MET A 151 0.19 13.24 -2.54
CA MET A 151 -0.28 13.91 -1.32
C MET A 151 0.54 15.18 -1.01
N GLU A 152 1.79 15.27 -1.47
CA GLU A 152 2.63 16.47 -1.27
C GLU A 152 2.10 17.71 -2.01
N ASP A 153 1.36 17.50 -3.09
CA ASP A 153 0.77 18.57 -3.91
C ASP A 153 -0.55 19.08 -3.29
N LEU A 154 -1.10 18.40 -2.28
CA LEU A 154 -2.33 18.83 -1.62
C LEU A 154 -2.04 19.90 -0.56
N PRO A 155 -2.97 20.86 -0.36
CA PRO A 155 -2.89 21.75 0.80
C PRO A 155 -2.84 20.93 2.09
N TRP A 156 -1.94 21.28 3.01
CA TRP A 156 -1.70 20.48 4.22
C TRP A 156 -2.96 20.21 5.06
N ARG A 157 -3.93 21.15 5.05
CA ARG A 157 -5.22 20.97 5.75
C ARG A 157 -6.05 19.85 5.15
N ILE A 158 -6.00 19.67 3.83
CA ILE A 158 -6.71 18.58 3.13
C ILE A 158 -6.09 17.23 3.52
N VAL A 159 -4.75 17.15 3.54
CA VAL A 159 -4.01 15.97 4.02
C VAL A 159 -4.38 15.66 5.47
N ALA A 160 -4.36 16.67 6.34
CA ALA A 160 -4.72 16.51 7.75
C ALA A 160 -6.17 16.03 7.92
N HIS A 161 -7.13 16.63 7.21
CA HIS A 161 -8.52 16.21 7.27
C HIS A 161 -8.73 14.78 6.78
N LYS A 162 -8.06 14.39 5.69
CA LYS A 162 -8.09 13.04 5.16
C LYS A 162 -7.58 12.02 6.18
N CYS A 163 -6.42 12.28 6.77
CA CYS A 163 -5.79 11.42 7.77
C CYS A 163 -6.65 11.25 9.04
N ILE A 164 -7.14 12.35 9.60
CA ILE A 164 -8.04 12.33 10.76
C ILE A 164 -9.31 11.53 10.43
N ASN A 165 -9.86 11.74 9.24
CA ASN A 165 -11.07 11.07 8.82
C ASN A 165 -10.87 9.55 8.70
N ASP A 166 -9.74 9.10 8.15
CA ASP A 166 -9.41 7.68 8.05
C ASP A 166 -9.20 7.03 9.41
N ALA A 167 -8.44 7.68 10.32
CA ALA A 167 -8.31 7.21 11.70
C ALA A 167 -9.68 7.11 12.40
N ARG A 168 -10.56 8.11 12.20
CA ARG A 168 -11.92 8.11 12.76
C ARG A 168 -12.77 6.98 12.20
N VAL A 169 -12.77 6.79 10.89
CA VAL A 169 -13.54 5.73 10.22
C VAL A 169 -13.03 4.36 10.67
N THR A 170 -11.72 4.20 10.81
CA THR A 170 -11.07 3.00 11.36
C THR A 170 -11.56 2.70 12.78
N MET A 171 -11.57 3.70 13.68
CA MET A 171 -12.14 3.55 15.03
C MET A 171 -13.60 3.10 14.99
N GLN A 172 -14.44 3.75 14.18
CA GLN A 172 -15.87 3.42 14.09
C GLN A 172 -16.11 2.03 13.52
N PHE A 173 -15.31 1.60 12.55
CA PHE A 173 -15.37 0.26 12.00
C PHE A 173 -14.97 -0.78 13.05
N TYR A 174 -13.87 -0.55 13.77
CA TYR A 174 -13.41 -1.42 14.85
C TYR A 174 -14.47 -1.57 15.95
N GLU A 175 -15.00 -0.46 16.46
CA GLU A 175 -16.02 -0.51 17.52
C GLU A 175 -17.27 -1.29 17.11
N LYS A 176 -17.67 -1.18 15.84
CA LYS A 176 -18.84 -1.88 15.32
C LYS A 176 -18.61 -3.40 15.21
N TYR A 177 -17.43 -3.84 14.80
CA TYR A 177 -17.20 -5.21 14.34
C TYR A 177 -16.23 -6.04 15.19
N LYS A 178 -15.50 -5.46 16.15
CA LYS A 178 -14.55 -6.19 17.00
C LYS A 178 -15.15 -7.39 17.74
N ASN A 179 -16.45 -7.35 18.02
CA ASN A 179 -17.17 -8.42 18.72
C ASN A 179 -17.94 -9.37 17.78
N THR A 180 -17.97 -9.12 16.47
CA THR A 180 -18.69 -9.97 15.50
C THR A 180 -17.82 -11.06 14.91
N VAL A 181 -16.50 -10.90 14.94
CA VAL A 181 -15.55 -11.90 14.42
C VAL A 181 -15.22 -12.96 15.48
N ASN A 182 -14.87 -14.17 15.02
CA ASN A 182 -14.33 -15.20 15.91
C ASN A 182 -12.99 -14.71 16.48
N LYS A 183 -12.92 -14.53 17.80
CA LYS A 183 -11.76 -13.95 18.49
C LYS A 183 -10.49 -14.81 18.36
N GLU A 184 -10.62 -16.13 18.41
CA GLU A 184 -9.47 -17.03 18.32
C GLU A 184 -8.81 -16.94 16.94
N ASN A 185 -9.61 -17.01 15.88
CA ASN A 185 -9.12 -16.86 14.51
C ASN A 185 -8.53 -15.47 14.27
N TYR A 186 -9.19 -14.43 14.78
CA TYR A 186 -8.68 -13.06 14.67
C TYR A 186 -7.32 -12.89 15.36
N GLU A 187 -7.14 -13.46 16.56
CA GLU A 187 -5.87 -13.40 17.28
C GLU A 187 -4.74 -14.12 16.53
N VAL A 188 -5.04 -15.23 15.84
CA VAL A 188 -4.05 -15.92 14.98
C VAL A 188 -3.61 -15.01 13.84
N GLU A 189 -4.57 -14.45 13.08
CA GLU A 189 -4.28 -13.54 11.96
C GLU A 189 -3.50 -12.29 12.41
N ARG A 190 -3.89 -11.70 13.55
CA ARG A 190 -3.24 -10.53 14.15
C ARG A 190 -1.76 -10.79 14.50
N LYS A 191 -1.47 -11.97 15.09
CA LYS A 191 -0.09 -12.38 15.40
C LYS A 191 0.74 -12.65 14.13
N ILE A 192 0.13 -13.25 13.10
CA ILE A 192 0.81 -13.47 11.81
C ILE A 192 1.22 -12.12 11.21
N THR A 193 0.37 -11.10 11.23
CA THR A 193 0.72 -9.75 10.76
C THR A 193 1.97 -9.19 11.45
N SER A 194 2.09 -9.38 12.77
CA SER A 194 3.26 -8.94 13.54
C SER A 194 4.52 -9.68 13.07
N MET A 195 4.43 -11.00 12.89
CA MET A 195 5.55 -11.82 12.39
C MET A 195 5.97 -11.42 10.97
N LEU A 196 5.01 -11.16 10.07
CA LEU A 196 5.29 -10.72 8.70
C LEU A 196 6.01 -9.37 8.68
N LEU A 197 5.62 -8.43 9.56
CA LEU A 197 6.33 -7.17 9.73
C LEU A 197 7.79 -7.39 10.18
N TYR A 198 8.04 -8.25 11.16
CA TYR A 198 9.41 -8.59 11.59
C TYR A 198 10.24 -9.23 10.48
N MET A 199 9.66 -10.18 9.74
CA MET A 199 10.33 -10.82 8.59
C MET A 199 10.67 -9.79 7.51
N SER A 200 9.71 -8.90 7.19
CA SER A 200 9.91 -7.84 6.21
C SER A 200 10.99 -6.85 6.63
N HIS A 201 11.05 -6.48 7.91
CA HIS A 201 12.07 -5.56 8.43
C HIS A 201 13.46 -6.18 8.42
N ARG A 202 13.56 -7.49 8.66
CA ARG A 202 14.83 -8.23 8.61
C ARG A 202 15.35 -8.36 7.18
N GLY A 203 14.45 -8.58 6.22
CA GLY A 203 14.80 -8.83 4.83
C GLY A 203 15.58 -10.13 4.64
N ILE A 204 16.14 -10.29 3.44
CA ILE A 204 16.99 -11.41 3.04
C ILE A 204 18.29 -10.83 2.49
N ALA A 205 19.42 -11.30 3.00
CA ALA A 205 20.72 -10.93 2.46
C ALA A 205 20.90 -11.59 1.09
N LEU A 206 21.25 -10.79 0.09
CA LEU A 206 21.55 -11.26 -1.26
C LEU A 206 23.03 -11.08 -1.53
N ASP A 207 23.66 -12.11 -2.09
CA ASP A 207 25.01 -12.02 -2.63
C ASP A 207 24.99 -11.09 -3.85
N GLN A 208 25.55 -9.88 -3.69
CA GLN A 208 25.51 -8.87 -4.73
C GLN A 208 26.46 -9.19 -5.89
N GLU A 209 27.57 -9.87 -5.62
CA GLU A 209 28.54 -10.23 -6.67
C GLU A 209 27.94 -11.29 -7.59
N LEU A 210 27.37 -12.36 -7.00
CA LEU A 210 26.65 -13.36 -7.77
C LEU A 210 25.45 -12.77 -8.53
N LEU A 211 24.75 -11.80 -7.93
CA LEU A 211 23.62 -11.15 -8.60
C LEU A 211 24.08 -10.37 -9.84
N VAL A 212 25.19 -9.65 -9.76
CA VAL A 212 25.79 -8.94 -10.91
C VAL A 212 26.17 -9.93 -12.01
N ASP A 213 26.83 -11.04 -11.66
CA ASP A 213 27.22 -12.07 -12.64
C ASP A 213 25.99 -12.66 -13.36
N ILE A 214 24.93 -12.97 -12.61
CA ILE A 214 23.68 -13.47 -13.18
C ILE A 214 23.06 -12.42 -14.10
N VAL A 215 22.98 -11.15 -13.68
CA VAL A 215 22.39 -10.07 -14.48
C VAL A 215 23.16 -9.89 -15.78
N ASP A 216 24.50 -9.89 -15.73
CA ASP A 216 25.37 -9.77 -16.89
C ASP A 216 25.20 -10.95 -17.85
N GLU A 217 25.17 -12.19 -17.34
CA GLU A 217 24.89 -13.38 -18.15
C GLU A 217 23.52 -13.25 -18.85
N MET A 218 22.48 -12.87 -18.10
CA MET A 218 21.14 -12.69 -18.68
C MET A 218 21.14 -11.58 -19.74
N GLN A 219 21.87 -10.49 -19.52
CA GLN A 219 21.98 -9.39 -20.48
C GLN A 219 22.67 -9.84 -21.78
N GLU A 220 23.74 -10.64 -21.69
CA GLU A 220 24.41 -11.22 -22.86
C GLU A 220 23.48 -12.15 -23.64
N ARG A 221 22.72 -13.01 -22.96
CA ARG A 221 21.70 -13.87 -23.60
C ARG A 221 20.64 -13.03 -24.31
N VAL A 222 20.19 -11.95 -23.70
CA VAL A 222 19.23 -11.03 -24.31
C VAL A 222 19.82 -10.37 -25.57
N LYS A 223 21.06 -9.87 -25.50
CA LYS A 223 21.77 -9.29 -26.66
C LYS A 223 21.93 -10.30 -27.80
N PHE A 224 22.25 -11.55 -27.47
CA PHE A 224 22.34 -12.64 -28.45
C PHE A 224 21.02 -12.83 -29.18
N PHE A 225 19.88 -12.89 -28.47
CA PHE A 225 18.58 -13.06 -29.11
C PHE A 225 18.11 -11.81 -29.85
N ASP A 226 18.41 -10.61 -29.35
CA ASP A 226 18.11 -9.35 -30.06
C ASP A 226 18.89 -9.26 -31.38
N ALA A 227 20.10 -9.85 -31.46
CA ALA A 227 20.87 -9.95 -32.71
C ALA A 227 20.43 -11.12 -33.61
N ALA A 228 20.05 -12.26 -33.02
CA ALA A 228 19.66 -13.46 -33.77
C ALA A 228 18.24 -13.38 -34.35
N LEU A 229 17.35 -12.66 -33.67
CA LEU A 229 15.98 -12.41 -34.13
C LEU A 229 15.93 -11.00 -34.71
N ASP A 230 15.80 -10.87 -36.03
CA ASP A 230 15.71 -9.59 -36.76
C ASP A 230 14.37 -8.84 -36.53
N PHE A 231 13.79 -8.97 -35.34
CA PHE A 231 12.56 -8.31 -34.91
C PHE A 231 12.46 -8.32 -33.38
N ASN A 232 11.68 -7.39 -32.84
CA ASN A 232 11.42 -7.31 -31.41
C ASN A 232 10.45 -8.42 -30.96
N TYR A 233 10.99 -9.53 -30.46
CA TYR A 233 10.22 -10.67 -29.94
C TYR A 233 9.39 -10.36 -28.68
N ARG A 234 9.64 -9.21 -28.02
CA ARG A 234 8.83 -8.70 -26.90
C ARG A 234 7.53 -8.05 -27.41
N SER A 235 7.52 -7.60 -28.67
CA SER A 235 6.35 -7.03 -29.32
C SER A 235 5.45 -8.11 -29.89
N VAL A 236 4.22 -8.21 -29.36
CA VAL A 236 3.20 -9.15 -29.83
C VAL A 236 2.91 -8.95 -31.33
N PRO A 237 2.69 -7.73 -31.86
CA PRO A 237 2.50 -7.52 -33.29
C PRO A 237 3.65 -8.01 -34.17
N GLN A 238 4.91 -7.73 -33.79
CA GLN A 238 6.06 -8.14 -34.59
C GLN A 238 6.28 -9.66 -34.54
N THR A 239 6.06 -10.27 -33.37
CA THR A 239 6.11 -11.73 -33.22
C THR A 239 5.09 -12.42 -34.13
N ARG A 240 3.87 -11.89 -34.22
CA ARG A 240 2.84 -12.43 -35.14
C ARG A 240 3.29 -12.37 -36.59
N LEU A 241 3.83 -11.22 -37.01
CA LEU A 241 4.31 -11.04 -38.37
C LEU A 241 5.45 -12.02 -38.69
N ALA A 242 6.38 -12.23 -37.77
CA ALA A 242 7.49 -13.16 -37.93
C ALA A 242 7.00 -14.62 -38.08
N LEU A 243 6.03 -15.05 -37.27
CA LEU A 243 5.43 -16.39 -37.37
C LEU A 243 4.73 -16.59 -38.71
N LEU A 244 3.92 -15.61 -39.14
CA LEU A 244 3.21 -15.67 -40.42
C LEU A 244 4.17 -15.71 -41.61
N LYS A 245 5.26 -14.91 -41.58
CA LYS A 245 6.33 -14.96 -42.59
C LYS A 245 7.01 -16.33 -42.66
N ALA A 246 7.13 -17.02 -41.52
CA ALA A 246 7.64 -18.39 -41.44
C ALA A 246 6.59 -19.46 -41.78
N GLY A 247 5.38 -19.08 -42.21
CA GLY A 247 4.30 -20.02 -42.53
C GLY A 247 3.65 -20.69 -41.31
N LEU A 248 3.94 -20.20 -40.10
CA LEU A 248 3.39 -20.71 -38.85
C LEU A 248 2.16 -19.89 -38.48
N ILE A 249 0.98 -20.51 -38.49
CA ILE A 249 -0.30 -19.84 -38.23
C ILE A 249 -0.82 -20.25 -36.83
N PRO A 250 -0.67 -19.40 -35.79
CA PRO A 250 -1.13 -19.72 -34.46
C PRO A 250 -2.65 -19.74 -34.38
N ARG A 251 -3.19 -20.32 -33.30
CA ARG A 251 -4.62 -20.18 -32.97
C ARG A 251 -4.97 -18.72 -32.69
N THR A 252 -6.25 -18.36 -32.85
CA THR A 252 -6.72 -17.01 -32.51
C THR A 252 -7.21 -16.93 -31.06
N LYS A 253 -6.92 -15.81 -30.41
CA LYS A 253 -7.39 -15.46 -29.07
C LYS A 253 -8.24 -14.19 -29.12
N TYR A 254 -9.35 -14.19 -28.40
CA TYR A 254 -10.22 -13.03 -28.22
C TYR A 254 -9.71 -12.13 -27.10
N SER A 255 -9.63 -10.83 -27.37
CA SER A 255 -9.25 -9.82 -26.37
C SER A 255 -10.48 -9.11 -25.83
N LYS A 256 -10.81 -9.34 -24.55
CA LYS A 256 -11.93 -8.65 -23.86
C LYS A 256 -11.77 -7.13 -23.82
N LYS A 257 -10.53 -6.64 -23.79
CA LYS A 257 -10.22 -5.20 -23.72
C LYS A 257 -10.48 -4.46 -25.04
N THR A 258 -10.26 -5.14 -26.17
CA THR A 258 -10.35 -4.52 -27.51
C THR A 258 -11.51 -5.03 -28.35
N GLY A 259 -12.17 -6.11 -27.92
CA GLY A 259 -13.25 -6.77 -28.67
C GLY A 259 -12.77 -7.54 -29.91
N LEU A 260 -11.46 -7.62 -30.16
CA LEU A 260 -10.90 -8.19 -31.40
C LEU A 260 -10.30 -9.58 -31.18
N ARG A 261 -10.34 -10.40 -32.24
CA ARG A 261 -9.58 -11.66 -32.33
C ARG A 261 -8.21 -11.38 -32.93
N SER A 262 -7.20 -12.05 -32.41
CA SER A 262 -5.84 -11.93 -32.94
C SER A 262 -5.05 -13.21 -32.68
N PHE A 263 -4.01 -13.48 -33.47
CA PHE A 263 -3.18 -14.66 -33.28
C PHE A 263 -2.56 -14.69 -31.88
N ASP A 264 -2.70 -15.81 -31.20
CA ASP A 264 -2.10 -16.03 -29.89
C ASP A 264 -0.59 -16.22 -30.08
N THR A 265 0.18 -15.52 -29.26
CA THR A 265 1.64 -15.68 -29.20
C THR A 265 2.10 -16.04 -27.79
N GLY A 266 1.17 -16.46 -26.92
CA GLY A 266 1.51 -16.98 -25.60
C GLY A 266 2.36 -18.25 -25.70
N LYS A 267 3.08 -18.56 -24.62
CA LYS A 267 3.99 -19.71 -24.55
C LYS A 267 3.34 -21.01 -25.04
N ALA A 268 2.15 -21.35 -24.51
CA ALA A 268 1.43 -22.56 -24.90
C ALA A 268 1.11 -22.62 -26.41
N ALA A 269 0.72 -21.50 -27.03
CA ALA A 269 0.45 -21.46 -28.46
C ALA A 269 1.71 -21.59 -29.32
N LEU A 270 2.86 -21.13 -28.82
CA LEU A 270 4.15 -21.25 -29.50
C LEU A 270 4.74 -22.67 -29.38
N GLU A 271 4.47 -23.38 -28.27
CA GLU A 271 4.90 -24.76 -28.03
C GLU A 271 4.19 -25.78 -28.92
N GLU A 272 3.04 -25.43 -29.52
CA GLU A 272 2.34 -26.29 -30.50
C GLU A 272 3.16 -26.49 -31.80
N PHE A 273 4.13 -25.61 -32.06
CA PHE A 273 4.96 -25.67 -33.26
C PHE A 273 6.28 -26.39 -32.97
N ASP A 274 6.56 -27.47 -33.70
CA ASP A 274 7.89 -28.04 -33.75
C ASP A 274 8.78 -27.27 -34.75
N HIS A 275 9.12 -26.02 -34.39
CA HIS A 275 9.92 -25.14 -35.22
C HIS A 275 10.91 -24.33 -34.37
N THR A 276 12.08 -24.01 -34.94
CA THR A 276 13.18 -23.31 -34.24
C THR A 276 12.79 -21.88 -33.83
N LEU A 277 12.14 -21.13 -34.71
CA LEU A 277 11.68 -19.76 -34.45
C LEU A 277 10.77 -19.63 -33.20
N PRO A 278 9.65 -20.37 -33.04
CA PRO A 278 8.85 -20.36 -31.81
C PRO A 278 9.65 -20.72 -30.55
N LYS A 279 10.53 -21.72 -30.62
CA LYS A 279 11.42 -22.10 -29.51
C LYS A 279 12.35 -20.95 -29.12
N ALA A 280 12.96 -20.29 -30.11
CA ALA A 280 13.80 -19.11 -29.90
C ALA A 280 13.04 -17.93 -29.30
N ILE A 281 11.79 -17.68 -29.73
CA ILE A 281 10.91 -16.64 -29.16
C ILE A 281 10.57 -16.94 -27.69
N ILE A 282 10.29 -18.20 -27.35
CA ILE A 282 9.99 -18.60 -25.97
C ILE A 282 11.20 -18.36 -25.07
N GLU A 283 12.37 -18.85 -25.48
CA GLU A 283 13.61 -18.70 -24.71
C GLU A 283 14.01 -17.23 -24.59
N SER A 284 13.97 -16.45 -25.67
CA SER A 284 14.30 -15.03 -25.62
C SER A 284 13.40 -14.23 -24.68
N ARG A 285 12.08 -14.53 -24.66
CA ARG A 285 11.14 -13.93 -23.69
C ARG A 285 11.41 -14.37 -22.26
N ARG A 286 11.85 -15.61 -22.05
CA ARG A 286 12.23 -16.12 -20.73
C ARG A 286 13.43 -15.33 -20.19
N TYR A 287 14.51 -15.20 -20.97
CA TYR A 287 15.69 -14.44 -20.56
C TYR A 287 15.38 -12.95 -20.35
N SER A 288 14.62 -12.32 -21.24
CA SER A 288 14.17 -10.94 -21.04
C SER A 288 13.38 -10.74 -19.75
N LYS A 289 12.52 -11.71 -19.41
CA LYS A 289 11.72 -11.64 -18.17
C LYS A 289 12.60 -11.84 -16.94
N LEU A 290 13.50 -12.81 -16.97
CA LEU A 290 14.45 -13.06 -15.87
C LEU A 290 15.34 -11.84 -15.64
N HIS A 291 15.87 -11.23 -16.70
CA HIS A 291 16.67 -10.00 -16.59
C HIS A 291 15.88 -8.82 -16.00
N SER A 292 14.58 -8.72 -16.25
CA SER A 292 13.75 -7.61 -15.76
C SER A 292 13.17 -7.79 -14.35
N THR A 293 13.25 -9.00 -13.79
CA THR A 293 12.65 -9.35 -12.48
C THR A 293 13.69 -9.22 -11.40
#